data_AF-A0A2H3JRL6-F1
#
_entry.id   AF-A0A2H3JRL6-F1
#
_cell.length_a   1.000
_cell.length_b   1.000
_cell.length_c   1.000
_cell.angle_alpha   90.00
_cell.angle_beta   90.00
_cell.angle_gamma   90.00
#
_symmetry.space_group_name_H-M   'P 1'
#
loop_
_entity.id
_entity.type
_entity.pdbx_description
1 polymer ?
#
loop_
_entity_poly.entity_id
_entity_poly.type
_entity_poly.pdbx_seq_one_letter_code
_entity_poly.pdbx_strand_id
1 'polypeptide(L)'
;MADEEDDYLSDKFLLDTASAPSAPKTYAERRKEAQRQAVAKNEQNRKKSRRQLELESREEGLSKSLFERAKDEEASGQKNKALAMMMKMGFKPGETLGRKDDDESSTSVGASTSNTAVAQRDTASSEPSDRPRSGIGHRAEPLPLNEWAGARKGIGLGKRAASPGASERLAKMAKMAEESDHASFRDRARQEYEERRAQGRLAPAQLTCANLDEKAGIEFNVLWLNPENPEAFPEGLVDVLEDAGLAAALQRQQADHSIEGRLRARMRADALQPLATSLDDDATGAAQEDALALRKSPYSDDDIQEATQFLRLNARDRLQLVLDYLRQKYAYCFWCGTQYDDQEDMANNCPGPEEEAHD
;
A
#
# COMPACT_ATOMS: atom_id res chain seq x y z
N MET A 1 39.30 -7.29 63.43
CA MET A 1 38.48 -7.14 62.21
C MET A 1 37.46 -6.07 62.53
N ALA A 2 37.88 -4.81 62.45
CA ALA A 2 37.00 -3.65 62.60
C ALA A 2 36.64 -3.22 61.19
N ASP A 3 35.35 -3.16 60.90
CA ASP A 3 34.81 -2.73 59.62
C ASP A 3 35.40 -1.36 59.23
N GLU A 4 35.91 -1.29 58.00
CA GLU A 4 36.17 -0.04 57.29
C GLU A 4 34.82 0.59 56.97
N GLU A 5 34.17 1.18 57.97
CA GLU A 5 33.06 2.10 57.75
C GLU A 5 33.63 3.33 57.05
N ASP A 6 33.31 3.47 55.75
CA ASP A 6 33.72 4.58 54.88
C ASP A 6 33.49 5.92 55.63
N ASP A 7 34.58 6.56 56.05
CA ASP A 7 34.58 7.79 56.85
C ASP A 7 33.70 8.85 56.18
N TYR A 8 32.79 9.46 56.94
CA TYR A 8 31.73 10.35 56.45
C TYR A 8 32.28 11.59 55.70
N LEU A 9 33.58 11.84 55.79
CA LEU A 9 34.30 12.93 55.11
C LEU A 9 35.29 12.43 54.05
N SER A 10 35.21 11.16 53.63
CA SER A 10 36.07 10.61 52.58
C SER A 10 35.72 11.18 51.20
N ASP A 11 36.76 11.38 50.37
CA ASP A 11 36.67 12.00 49.03
C ASP A 11 35.69 11.29 48.07
N LYS A 12 35.35 10.03 48.35
CA LYS A 12 34.34 9.25 47.61
C LYS A 12 32.95 9.90 47.67
N PHE A 13 32.59 10.48 48.81
CA PHE A 13 31.32 11.21 48.97
C PHE A 13 31.39 12.67 48.50
N LEU A 14 32.59 13.27 48.48
CA LEU A 14 32.78 14.62 47.93
C LEU A 14 32.79 14.64 46.40
N LEU A 15 33.29 13.58 45.75
CA LEU A 15 33.32 13.48 44.28
C LEU A 15 31.92 13.33 43.66
N ASP A 16 30.98 12.66 44.34
CA ASP A 16 29.57 12.61 43.90
C ASP A 16 28.89 13.99 43.93
N THR A 17 29.37 14.91 44.78
CA THR A 17 28.91 16.31 44.80
C THR A 17 29.70 17.21 43.84
N ALA A 18 30.83 16.72 43.31
CA ALA A 18 31.71 17.43 42.38
C ALA A 18 31.33 17.23 40.90
N SER A 19 30.17 16.62 40.61
CA SER A 19 29.49 16.91 39.35
C SER A 19 29.05 18.36 39.38
N ALA A 20 29.97 19.27 39.07
CA ALA A 20 29.72 20.69 39.00
C ALA A 20 28.38 20.92 38.28
N PRO A 21 27.40 21.61 38.89
CA PRO A 21 26.18 21.93 38.20
C PRO A 21 26.60 22.72 36.97
N SER A 22 26.36 22.17 35.77
CA SER A 22 26.61 22.92 34.54
C SER A 22 25.99 24.29 34.74
N ALA A 23 26.81 25.34 34.65
CA ALA A 23 26.36 26.70 34.96
C ALA A 23 24.99 26.93 34.32
N PRO A 24 24.01 27.51 35.05
CA PRO A 24 22.65 27.61 34.56
C PRO A 24 22.66 28.31 33.22
N LYS A 25 22.36 27.56 32.15
CA LYS A 25 22.43 28.05 30.78
C LYS A 25 21.65 29.36 30.70
N THR A 26 22.32 30.38 30.21
CA THR A 26 21.72 31.69 30.01
C THR A 26 20.49 31.53 29.11
N TYR A 27 19.46 32.37 29.28
CA TYR A 27 18.25 32.28 28.46
C TYR A 27 18.57 32.27 26.94
N ALA A 28 19.57 33.05 26.53
CA ALA A 28 20.08 33.07 25.16
C ALA A 28 20.67 31.72 24.71
N GLU A 29 21.43 31.04 25.57
CA GLU A 29 22.05 29.74 25.27
C GLU A 29 21.00 28.63 25.20
N ARG A 30 20.03 28.64 26.12
CA ARG A 30 18.90 27.69 26.11
C ARG A 30 18.08 27.84 24.83
N ARG A 31 17.85 29.08 24.37
CA ARG A 31 17.16 29.35 23.11
C ARG A 31 17.95 28.87 21.90
N LYS A 32 19.27 29.08 21.87
CA LYS A 32 20.16 28.64 20.79
C LYS A 32 20.22 27.12 20.70
N GLU A 33 20.27 26.44 21.83
CA GLU A 33 20.26 24.98 21.90
C GLU A 33 18.92 24.39 21.46
N ALA A 34 17.80 24.99 21.88
CA ALA A 34 16.47 24.60 21.42
C ALA A 34 16.32 24.76 19.90
N GLN A 35 16.85 25.84 19.32
CA GLN A 35 16.88 26.03 17.85
C GLN A 35 17.72 24.95 17.16
N ARG A 36 18.91 24.63 17.69
CA ARG A 36 19.77 23.57 17.12
C ARG A 36 19.11 22.20 17.17
N GLN A 37 18.44 21.87 18.28
CA GLN A 37 17.69 20.62 18.42
C GLN A 37 16.47 20.59 17.49
N ALA A 38 15.77 21.70 17.31
CA ALA A 38 14.65 21.80 16.37
C ALA A 38 15.11 21.59 14.92
N VAL A 39 16.24 22.20 14.52
CA VAL A 39 16.84 21.99 13.19
C VAL A 39 17.25 20.52 13.01
N ALA A 40 17.93 19.92 13.97
CA ALA A 40 18.32 18.51 13.90
C ALA A 40 17.12 17.56 13.80
N LYS A 41 16.05 17.80 14.55
CA LYS A 41 14.80 17.04 14.43
C LYS A 41 14.13 17.24 13.09
N ASN A 42 14.15 18.46 12.54
CA ASN A 42 13.59 18.75 11.23
C ASN A 42 14.37 18.04 10.12
N GLU A 43 15.70 18.02 10.21
CA GLU A 43 16.57 17.27 9.29
C GLU A 43 16.35 15.76 9.38
N GLN A 44 16.17 15.20 10.59
CA GLN A 44 15.86 13.78 10.77
C GLN A 44 14.46 13.40 10.25
N ASN A 45 13.49 14.29 10.40
CA ASN A 45 12.12 14.10 9.90
C ASN A 45 11.99 14.36 8.40
N ARG A 46 13.03 14.92 7.76
CA ARG A 46 13.04 15.16 6.32
C ARG A 46 13.13 13.82 5.60
N LYS A 47 12.01 13.38 5.05
CA LYS A 47 11.93 12.17 4.22
C LYS A 47 12.86 12.34 3.00
N LYS A 48 13.81 11.42 2.83
CA LYS A 48 14.66 11.34 1.63
C LYS A 48 13.79 11.06 0.41
N SER A 49 14.19 11.57 -0.75
CA SER A 49 13.48 11.30 -2.00
C SER A 49 13.58 9.81 -2.37
N ARG A 50 12.57 9.27 -3.06
CA ARG A 50 12.54 7.86 -3.50
C ARG A 50 13.80 7.48 -4.29
N ARG A 51 14.31 8.38 -5.13
CA ARG A 51 15.54 8.18 -5.92
C ARG A 51 16.79 8.05 -5.04
N GLN A 52 16.90 8.83 -3.96
CA GLN A 52 18.03 8.74 -3.04
C GLN A 52 18.00 7.43 -2.26
N LEU A 53 16.82 7.00 -1.81
CA LEU A 53 16.66 5.73 -1.08
C LEU A 53 17.00 4.52 -1.97
N GLU A 54 16.63 4.57 -3.25
CA GLU A 54 16.99 3.53 -4.22
C GLU A 54 18.50 3.49 -4.50
N LEU A 55 19.15 4.65 -4.60
CA LEU A 55 20.61 4.73 -4.76
C LEU A 55 21.35 4.23 -3.52
N GLU A 56 20.94 4.66 -2.33
CA GLU A 56 21.51 4.20 -1.05
C GLU A 56 21.35 2.69 -0.92
N SER A 57 20.16 2.13 -1.21
CA SER A 57 19.97 0.68 -1.16
C SER A 57 20.78 -0.08 -2.22
N ARG A 58 21.00 0.52 -3.40
CA ARG A 58 21.88 -0.04 -4.42
C ARG A 58 23.34 -0.01 -4.00
N GLU A 59 23.82 1.08 -3.42
CA GLU A 59 25.19 1.22 -2.91
C GLU A 59 25.43 0.31 -1.71
N GLU A 60 24.47 0.20 -0.80
CA GLU A 60 24.49 -0.80 0.27
C GLU A 60 24.52 -2.23 -0.27
N GLY A 61 23.73 -2.53 -1.30
CA GLY A 61 23.73 -3.85 -1.93
C GLY A 61 25.03 -4.16 -2.68
N LEU A 62 25.70 -3.14 -3.23
CA LEU A 62 26.99 -3.27 -3.90
C LEU A 62 28.15 -3.37 -2.90
N SER A 63 28.06 -2.64 -1.78
CA SER A 63 29.08 -2.60 -0.73
C SER A 63 29.04 -3.82 0.18
N LYS A 64 27.86 -4.39 0.44
CA LYS A 64 27.73 -5.66 1.17
C LYS A 64 28.25 -6.78 0.28
N SER A 65 29.38 -7.38 0.64
CA SER A 65 29.92 -8.50 -0.12
C SER A 65 28.93 -9.69 -0.08
N LEU A 66 28.83 -10.45 -1.16
CA LEU A 66 27.99 -11.65 -1.20
C LEU A 66 28.32 -12.65 -0.08
N PHE A 67 29.54 -12.59 0.46
CA PHE A 67 29.99 -13.42 1.57
C PHE A 67 29.53 -12.91 2.94
N GLU A 68 29.53 -11.60 3.19
CA GLU A 68 28.97 -11.03 4.42
C GLU A 68 27.47 -11.27 4.49
N ARG A 69 26.75 -11.03 3.39
CA ARG A 69 25.33 -11.34 3.31
C ARG A 69 25.05 -12.83 3.55
N ALA A 70 25.91 -13.71 3.01
CA ALA A 70 25.76 -15.15 3.24
C ALA A 70 26.06 -15.58 4.68
N LYS A 71 27.00 -14.92 5.36
CA LYS A 71 27.27 -15.16 6.79
C LYS A 71 26.12 -14.68 7.67
N ASP A 72 25.53 -13.53 7.35
CA ASP A 72 24.37 -12.99 8.06
C ASP A 72 23.12 -13.88 7.86
N GLU A 73 22.94 -14.40 6.64
CA GLU A 73 21.87 -15.35 6.31
C GLU A 73 22.10 -16.74 6.93
N GLU A 74 23.35 -17.20 7.04
CA GLU A 74 23.69 -18.45 7.73
C GLU A 74 23.49 -18.32 9.26
N ALA A 75 23.79 -17.15 9.85
CA ALA A 75 23.50 -16.85 11.25
C ALA A 75 21.99 -16.78 11.54
N SER A 76 21.17 -16.45 10.55
CA SER A 76 19.70 -16.49 10.63
C SER A 76 19.09 -17.82 10.16
N GLY A 77 19.91 -18.85 9.89
CA GLY A 77 19.47 -20.20 9.56
C GLY A 77 19.04 -20.41 8.10
N GLN A 78 19.19 -19.42 7.23
CA GLN A 78 18.88 -19.51 5.80
C GLN A 78 20.15 -19.81 5.00
N LYS A 79 20.22 -21.01 4.39
CA LYS A 79 21.38 -21.41 3.56
C LYS A 79 21.23 -20.89 2.13
N ASN A 80 22.18 -20.08 1.68
CA ASN A 80 22.28 -19.62 0.30
C ASN A 80 22.61 -20.77 -0.67
N LYS A 81 21.58 -21.31 -1.33
CA LYS A 81 21.71 -22.39 -2.33
C LYS A 81 22.68 -22.03 -3.47
N ALA A 82 22.71 -20.77 -3.88
CA ALA A 82 23.58 -20.29 -4.96
C ALA A 82 25.07 -20.34 -4.57
N LEU A 83 25.42 -19.92 -3.35
CA LEU A 83 26.79 -20.02 -2.85
C LEU A 83 27.21 -21.49 -2.68
N ALA A 84 26.32 -22.33 -2.18
CA ALA A 84 26.56 -23.77 -2.07
C ALA A 84 26.77 -24.43 -3.45
N MET A 85 26.02 -24.00 -4.48
CA MET A 85 26.26 -24.43 -5.86
C MET A 85 27.61 -23.94 -6.40
N MET A 86 27.98 -22.67 -6.16
CA MET A 86 29.28 -22.14 -6.59
C MET A 86 30.44 -22.89 -5.94
N MET A 87 30.38 -23.15 -4.62
CA MET A 87 31.38 -23.96 -3.93
C MET A 87 31.49 -25.38 -4.51
N LYS A 88 30.34 -25.99 -4.85
CA LYS A 88 30.30 -27.31 -5.48
C LYS A 88 30.85 -27.32 -6.91
N MET A 89 30.81 -26.18 -7.60
CA MET A 89 31.41 -25.97 -8.92
C MET A 89 32.90 -25.56 -8.85
N GLY A 90 33.52 -25.62 -7.67
CA GLY A 90 34.95 -25.36 -7.49
C GLY A 90 35.31 -23.93 -7.09
N PHE A 91 34.33 -23.09 -6.78
CA PHE A 91 34.59 -21.73 -6.26
C PHE A 91 35.10 -21.78 -4.82
N LYS A 92 36.33 -21.31 -4.58
CA LYS A 92 36.84 -21.07 -3.24
C LYS A 92 36.86 -19.57 -2.95
N PRO A 93 36.41 -19.10 -1.76
CA PRO A 93 36.49 -17.69 -1.40
C PRO A 93 37.94 -17.17 -1.56
N GLY A 94 38.14 -16.20 -2.45
CA GLY A 94 39.45 -15.64 -2.78
C GLY A 94 40.14 -16.21 -4.03
N GLU A 95 39.55 -17.21 -4.70
CA GLU A 95 40.05 -17.77 -5.96
C GLU A 95 39.12 -17.42 -7.13
N THR A 96 39.66 -17.11 -8.30
CA THR A 96 38.86 -16.83 -9.50
C THR A 96 38.20 -18.12 -10.00
N LEU A 97 36.95 -18.00 -10.45
CA LEU A 97 36.20 -19.13 -11.00
C LEU A 97 36.69 -19.41 -12.43
N GLY A 98 37.34 -20.55 -12.66
CA GLY A 98 37.82 -20.96 -13.98
C GLY A 98 39.15 -21.71 -13.90
N ARG A 99 39.57 -22.32 -15.02
CA ARG A 99 40.94 -22.84 -15.14
C ARG A 99 41.90 -21.66 -15.04
N LYS A 100 42.88 -21.76 -14.14
CA LYS A 100 44.09 -20.95 -14.25
C LYS A 100 44.80 -21.44 -15.51
N ASP A 101 45.02 -20.55 -16.46
CA ASP A 101 45.94 -20.84 -17.56
C ASP A 101 47.34 -20.96 -16.94
N ASP A 102 47.66 -22.17 -16.50
CA ASP A 102 49.04 -22.56 -16.27
C ASP A 102 49.68 -22.64 -17.67
N ASP A 103 50.32 -21.53 -18.02
CA ASP A 103 51.26 -21.40 -19.12
C ASP A 103 52.33 -22.50 -18.96
N GLU A 104 52.30 -23.52 -19.82
CA GLU A 104 53.43 -24.39 -20.20
C GLU A 104 52.96 -25.45 -21.21
N SER A 105 53.18 -25.19 -22.51
CA SER A 105 53.92 -26.13 -23.38
C SER A 105 54.05 -25.62 -24.82
N SER A 106 55.30 -25.33 -25.17
CA SER A 106 55.93 -25.58 -26.46
C SER A 106 55.26 -25.05 -27.74
N THR A 107 55.84 -23.98 -28.31
CA THR A 107 56.37 -24.04 -29.69
C THR A 107 57.24 -22.81 -30.02
N SER A 108 58.50 -23.11 -30.35
CA SER A 108 59.41 -22.40 -31.26
C SER A 108 59.16 -20.93 -31.57
N VAL A 109 60.00 -20.07 -31.02
CA VAL A 109 60.28 -18.73 -31.59
C VAL A 109 61.28 -18.91 -32.73
N GLY A 110 60.78 -18.89 -33.96
CA GLY A 110 61.54 -18.53 -35.16
C GLY A 110 61.32 -17.05 -35.45
N ALA A 111 62.38 -16.27 -35.37
CA ALA A 111 62.40 -14.86 -35.73
C ALA A 111 61.98 -14.64 -37.19
N SER A 112 61.23 -13.56 -37.46
CA SER A 112 61.62 -12.48 -38.39
C SER A 112 60.45 -11.54 -38.72
N THR A 113 60.66 -10.26 -38.37
CA THR A 113 60.38 -9.06 -39.17
C THR A 113 59.01 -8.87 -39.85
N SER A 114 58.29 -7.84 -39.40
CA SER A 114 58.11 -6.53 -40.07
C SER A 114 56.66 -5.99 -40.14
N ASN A 115 56.58 -4.69 -39.82
CA ASN A 115 55.66 -3.64 -40.30
C ASN A 115 54.28 -3.45 -39.64
N THR A 116 54.29 -2.51 -38.68
CA THR A 116 53.66 -1.16 -38.69
C THR A 116 52.40 -0.88 -39.52
N ALA A 117 51.48 -0.12 -38.88
CA ALA A 117 50.37 0.75 -39.36
C ALA A 117 48.96 0.17 -39.07
N VAL A 118 48.20 0.67 -38.09
CA VAL A 118 47.43 1.95 -38.00
C VAL A 118 46.16 1.97 -38.86
N ALA A 119 45.03 2.26 -38.16
CA ALA A 119 43.70 2.73 -38.62
C ALA A 119 42.80 1.71 -39.34
N GLN A 120 41.70 1.28 -38.72
CA GLN A 120 40.37 1.94 -38.66
C GLN A 120 39.63 2.03 -40.01
N ARG A 121 38.50 1.29 -40.03
CA ARG A 121 37.14 1.66 -40.49
C ARG A 121 36.64 1.27 -41.90
N ASP A 122 35.43 0.71 -41.86
CA ASP A 122 34.30 0.77 -42.81
C ASP A 122 34.44 -0.01 -44.15
N THR A 123 33.47 -0.71 -44.77
CA THR A 123 32.03 -1.01 -44.55
C THR A 123 31.58 -2.02 -45.64
N ALA A 124 30.63 -2.91 -45.30
CA ALA A 124 29.60 -3.59 -46.16
C ALA A 124 30.09 -4.61 -47.25
N SER A 125 29.47 -5.76 -47.54
CA SER A 125 28.08 -6.23 -47.42
C SER A 125 28.02 -7.77 -47.58
N SER A 126 27.13 -8.47 -46.87
CA SER A 126 26.24 -9.54 -47.40
C SER A 126 25.45 -10.21 -46.27
N GLU A 127 24.15 -10.36 -46.49
CA GLU A 127 23.09 -10.83 -45.60
C GLU A 127 23.13 -12.36 -45.31
N PRO A 128 22.05 -13.01 -44.82
CA PRO A 128 21.50 -12.97 -43.46
C PRO A 128 21.41 -14.40 -42.86
N SER A 129 21.37 -14.57 -41.54
CA SER A 129 20.59 -15.68 -40.92
C SER A 129 20.63 -15.66 -39.39
N ASP A 130 19.41 -15.74 -38.85
CA ASP A 130 18.98 -16.46 -37.66
C ASP A 130 19.59 -16.16 -36.28
N ARG A 131 18.81 -15.32 -35.58
CA ARG A 131 18.59 -15.39 -34.13
C ARG A 131 18.22 -16.83 -33.73
N PRO A 132 18.78 -17.41 -32.65
CA PRO A 132 18.14 -18.57 -32.04
C PRO A 132 16.88 -18.08 -31.31
N ARG A 133 15.72 -18.31 -31.94
CA ARG A 133 14.45 -18.39 -31.23
C ARG A 133 14.60 -19.42 -30.10
N SER A 134 14.17 -19.05 -28.90
CA SER A 134 13.80 -19.97 -27.83
C SER A 134 12.63 -20.84 -28.30
N GLY A 135 12.93 -21.83 -29.14
CA GLY A 135 12.04 -22.92 -29.47
C GLY A 135 12.03 -23.91 -28.32
N ILE A 136 10.83 -24.31 -27.91
CA ILE A 136 10.58 -25.50 -27.10
C ILE A 136 11.22 -26.66 -27.86
N GLY A 137 12.43 -27.05 -27.45
CA GLY A 137 13.07 -28.23 -27.99
C GLY A 137 12.18 -29.43 -27.69
N HIS A 138 11.58 -30.01 -28.73
CA HIS A 138 10.95 -31.32 -28.62
C HIS A 138 12.02 -32.26 -28.06
N ARG A 139 11.81 -32.76 -26.85
CA ARG A 139 12.69 -33.77 -26.26
C ARG A 139 12.81 -34.92 -27.26
N ALA A 140 14.02 -35.18 -27.76
CA ALA A 140 14.34 -36.29 -28.66
C ALA A 140 14.49 -37.62 -27.89
N GLU A 141 13.89 -37.71 -26.70
CA GLU A 141 13.72 -38.95 -25.96
C GLU A 141 12.21 -39.22 -25.93
N PRO A 142 11.74 -40.34 -26.54
CA PRO A 142 10.34 -40.70 -26.45
C PRO A 142 9.96 -40.84 -24.96
N LEU A 143 8.76 -40.38 -24.60
CA LEU A 143 8.21 -40.59 -23.27
C LEU A 143 8.37 -42.07 -22.92
N PRO A 144 8.98 -42.43 -21.78
CA PRO A 144 9.12 -43.83 -21.40
C PRO A 144 7.71 -44.41 -21.26
N LEU A 145 7.34 -45.27 -22.23
CA LEU A 145 6.16 -46.09 -22.12
C LEU A 145 6.46 -47.09 -21.02
N ASN A 146 5.89 -46.85 -19.83
CA ASN A 146 5.81 -47.88 -18.80
C ASN A 146 4.86 -48.95 -19.33
N GLU A 147 5.39 -49.83 -20.17
CA GLU A 147 4.71 -51.05 -20.54
C GLU A 147 4.44 -51.82 -19.26
N TRP A 148 3.16 -52.02 -18.99
CA TRP A 148 2.65 -52.75 -17.84
C TRP A 148 3.22 -54.17 -17.90
N ALA A 149 4.38 -54.36 -17.28
CA ALA A 149 5.04 -55.65 -17.21
C ALA A 149 4.26 -56.55 -16.25
N GLY A 150 3.34 -57.31 -16.83
CA GLY A 150 3.04 -58.67 -16.42
C GLY A 150 2.56 -58.87 -14.98
N ALA A 151 1.27 -58.66 -14.74
CA ALA A 151 0.41 -59.66 -14.13
C ALA A 151 -1.05 -59.17 -14.15
N ARG A 152 -1.97 -60.12 -14.29
CA ARG A 152 -3.44 -60.02 -14.29
C ARG A 152 -4.00 -59.23 -13.09
N LYS A 153 -3.81 -57.92 -13.07
CA LYS A 153 -4.42 -57.01 -12.11
C LYS A 153 -5.41 -56.18 -12.92
N GLY A 154 -6.65 -56.66 -12.98
CA GLY A 154 -7.71 -56.06 -13.78
C GLY A 154 -7.85 -54.56 -13.53
N ILE A 155 -8.25 -53.85 -14.58
CA ILE A 155 -8.74 -52.48 -14.54
C ILE A 155 -9.80 -52.40 -13.44
N GLY A 156 -9.41 -51.92 -12.24
CA GLY A 156 -10.28 -51.89 -11.05
C GLY A 156 -9.70 -52.45 -9.74
N LEU A 157 -8.51 -53.09 -9.75
CA LEU A 157 -7.90 -53.66 -8.53
C LEU A 157 -6.78 -52.81 -7.91
N GLY A 158 -6.53 -51.61 -8.43
CA GLY A 158 -5.76 -50.59 -7.73
C GLY A 158 -6.67 -49.86 -6.74
N LYS A 159 -6.19 -49.62 -5.50
CA LYS A 159 -6.88 -48.71 -4.58
C LYS A 159 -7.00 -47.37 -5.30
N ARG A 160 -8.22 -46.99 -5.72
CA ARG A 160 -8.46 -45.65 -6.27
C ARG A 160 -7.97 -44.65 -5.21
N ALA A 161 -7.28 -43.60 -5.62
CA ALA A 161 -6.98 -42.50 -4.71
C ALA A 161 -8.30 -42.12 -4.03
N ALA A 162 -8.30 -42.07 -2.69
CA ALA A 162 -9.50 -41.72 -1.95
C ALA A 162 -10.03 -40.40 -2.51
N SER A 163 -11.32 -40.35 -2.85
CA SER A 163 -11.93 -39.11 -3.33
C SER A 163 -11.65 -38.01 -2.32
N PRO A 164 -11.27 -36.78 -2.75
CA PRO A 164 -10.91 -35.71 -1.83
C PRO A 164 -11.96 -35.55 -0.75
N GLY A 165 -11.52 -35.64 0.50
CA GLY A 165 -12.41 -35.53 1.66
C GLY A 165 -13.14 -34.18 1.70
N ALA A 166 -14.17 -34.06 2.53
CA ALA A 166 -14.87 -32.78 2.70
C ALA A 166 -13.91 -31.65 3.11
N SER A 167 -12.93 -31.94 3.98
CA SER A 167 -11.88 -30.98 4.39
C SER A 167 -10.94 -30.59 3.25
N GLU A 168 -10.50 -31.52 2.40
CA GLU A 168 -9.64 -31.20 1.25
C GLU A 168 -10.39 -30.39 0.19
N ARG A 169 -11.69 -30.65 -0.01
CA ARG A 169 -12.52 -29.83 -0.90
C ARG A 169 -12.68 -28.42 -0.36
N LEU A 170 -12.91 -28.26 0.95
CA LEU A 170 -12.98 -26.95 1.61
C LEU A 170 -11.64 -26.21 1.54
N ALA A 171 -10.52 -26.88 1.79
CA ALA A 171 -9.19 -26.27 1.68
C ALA A 171 -8.85 -25.86 0.24
N LYS A 172 -9.28 -26.66 -0.75
CA LYS A 172 -9.12 -26.31 -2.17
C LYS A 172 -10.00 -25.13 -2.57
N MET A 173 -11.24 -25.08 -2.07
CA MET A 173 -12.14 -23.93 -2.27
C MET A 173 -11.58 -22.66 -1.62
N ALA A 174 -11.04 -22.76 -0.40
CA ALA A 174 -10.40 -21.63 0.29
C ALA A 174 -9.16 -21.13 -0.47
N LYS A 175 -8.29 -22.03 -0.94
CA LYS A 175 -7.14 -21.66 -1.78
C LYS A 175 -7.55 -21.03 -3.11
N MET A 176 -8.60 -21.54 -3.76
CA MET A 176 -9.11 -20.93 -4.99
C MET A 176 -9.67 -19.52 -4.75
N ALA A 177 -10.28 -19.26 -3.59
CA ALA A 177 -10.74 -17.92 -3.20
C ALA A 177 -9.56 -16.97 -2.92
N GLU A 178 -8.53 -17.41 -2.20
CA GLU A 178 -7.32 -16.61 -1.98
C GLU A 178 -6.55 -16.33 -3.29
N GLU A 179 -6.49 -17.31 -4.19
CA GLU A 179 -5.89 -17.15 -5.52
C GLU A 179 -6.67 -16.16 -6.40
N SER A 180 -8.00 -16.08 -6.27
CA SER A 180 -8.77 -15.01 -6.93
C SER A 180 -8.53 -13.63 -6.32
N ASP A 181 -8.22 -13.54 -5.03
CA ASP A 181 -7.93 -12.28 -4.33
C ASP A 181 -6.51 -11.76 -4.60
N HIS A 182 -5.64 -12.59 -5.18
CA HIS A 182 -4.41 -12.15 -5.82
C HIS A 182 -4.71 -11.44 -7.16
N ALA A 183 -5.57 -10.41 -7.12
CA ALA A 183 -5.61 -9.39 -8.14
C ALA A 183 -4.18 -8.98 -8.43
N SER A 184 -3.81 -9.02 -9.73
CA SER A 184 -2.45 -8.75 -10.13
C SER A 184 -2.04 -7.40 -9.54
N PHE A 185 -0.81 -7.25 -9.06
CA PHE A 185 -0.35 -5.98 -8.46
C PHE A 185 -0.69 -4.76 -9.35
N ARG A 186 -0.71 -4.97 -10.67
CA ARG A 186 -1.08 -3.97 -11.67
C ARG A 186 -2.55 -3.55 -11.59
N ASP A 187 -3.46 -4.48 -11.35
CA ASP A 187 -4.90 -4.20 -11.27
C ASP A 187 -5.22 -3.45 -9.99
N ARG A 188 -4.63 -3.84 -8.86
CA ARG A 188 -4.77 -3.09 -7.60
C ARG A 188 -4.23 -1.67 -7.71
N ALA A 189 -3.04 -1.51 -8.31
CA ALA A 189 -2.45 -0.20 -8.54
C ALA A 189 -3.28 0.65 -9.50
N ARG A 190 -3.92 0.04 -10.51
CA ARG A 190 -4.84 0.72 -11.43
C ARG A 190 -6.09 1.18 -10.69
N GLN A 191 -6.73 0.30 -9.94
CA GLN A 191 -7.92 0.63 -9.14
C GLN A 191 -7.64 1.76 -8.15
N GLU A 192 -6.54 1.69 -7.40
CA GLU A 192 -6.18 2.75 -6.46
C GLU A 192 -5.91 4.11 -7.16
N TYR A 193 -5.34 4.07 -8.36
CA TYR A 193 -5.15 5.28 -9.17
C TYR A 193 -6.49 5.86 -9.66
N GLU A 194 -7.37 5.00 -10.17
CA GLU A 194 -8.72 5.38 -10.60
C GLU A 194 -9.54 5.95 -9.44
N GLU A 195 -9.49 5.33 -8.26
CA GLU A 195 -10.16 5.80 -7.06
C GLU A 195 -9.64 7.18 -6.63
N ARG A 196 -8.32 7.36 -6.59
CA ARG A 196 -7.71 8.67 -6.25
C ARG A 196 -8.06 9.75 -7.27
N ARG A 197 -8.13 9.39 -8.56
CA ARG A 197 -8.57 10.29 -9.64
C ARG A 197 -10.05 10.65 -9.46
N ALA A 198 -10.89 9.67 -9.13
CA ALA A 198 -12.31 9.88 -8.88
C ALA A 198 -12.56 10.76 -7.64
N GLN A 199 -11.84 10.55 -6.54
CA GLN A 199 -11.90 11.40 -5.34
C GLN A 199 -11.65 12.87 -5.67
N GLY A 200 -10.60 13.16 -6.44
CA GLY A 200 -10.27 14.53 -6.84
C GLY A 200 -11.35 15.22 -7.70
N ARG A 201 -12.25 14.46 -8.31
CA ARG A 201 -13.33 14.96 -9.19
C ARG A 201 -14.70 14.92 -8.55
N LEU A 202 -14.88 14.07 -7.55
CA LEU A 202 -16.13 13.93 -6.82
C LEU A 202 -16.54 15.26 -6.19
N ALA A 203 -15.63 15.96 -5.51
CA ALA A 203 -15.95 17.24 -4.87
C ALA A 203 -16.42 18.31 -5.88
N PRO A 204 -15.73 18.58 -7.01
CA PRO A 204 -16.25 19.47 -8.06
C PRO A 204 -17.61 19.03 -8.63
N ALA A 205 -17.79 17.73 -8.90
CA ALA A 205 -19.04 17.22 -9.45
C ALA A 205 -20.22 17.39 -8.47
N GLN A 206 -20.00 17.10 -7.19
CA GLN A 206 -21.00 17.33 -6.13
C GLN A 206 -21.32 18.80 -5.96
N LEU A 207 -20.32 19.68 -6.05
CA LEU A 207 -20.56 21.12 -6.02
C LEU A 207 -21.42 21.57 -7.20
N THR A 208 -21.16 21.09 -8.42
CA THR A 208 -22.01 21.38 -9.58
C THR A 208 -23.43 20.83 -9.40
N CYS A 209 -23.57 19.64 -8.81
CA CYS A 209 -24.85 19.04 -8.48
C CYS A 209 -25.65 19.90 -7.52
N ALA A 210 -25.04 20.29 -6.39
CA ALA A 210 -25.67 21.16 -5.39
C ALA A 210 -26.13 22.49 -6.00
N ASN A 211 -25.27 23.15 -6.79
CA ASN A 211 -25.63 24.41 -7.44
C ASN A 211 -26.81 24.29 -8.44
N LEU A 212 -26.91 23.17 -9.17
CA LEU A 212 -28.01 22.95 -10.12
C LEU A 212 -29.30 22.53 -9.40
N ASP A 213 -29.16 21.75 -8.32
CA ASP A 213 -30.26 21.34 -7.46
C ASP A 213 -30.87 22.54 -6.71
N GLU A 214 -30.03 23.44 -6.17
CA GLU A 214 -30.47 24.69 -5.54
C GLU A 214 -31.26 25.57 -6.51
N LYS A 215 -30.80 25.69 -7.77
CA LYS A 215 -31.53 26.41 -8.83
C LYS A 215 -32.86 25.76 -9.17
N ALA A 216 -32.98 24.45 -9.01
CA ALA A 216 -34.22 23.70 -9.17
C ALA A 216 -35.10 23.71 -7.91
N GLY A 217 -34.64 24.31 -6.81
CA GLY A 217 -35.39 24.40 -5.54
C GLY A 217 -35.35 23.13 -4.69
N ILE A 218 -34.33 22.28 -4.85
CA ILE A 218 -34.14 21.07 -4.05
C ILE A 218 -33.25 21.41 -2.86
N GLU A 219 -33.76 21.25 -1.65
CA GLU A 219 -33.06 21.64 -0.41
C GLU A 219 -32.04 20.59 0.06
N PHE A 220 -32.28 19.32 -0.24
CA PHE A 220 -31.41 18.22 0.16
C PHE A 220 -31.39 17.12 -0.90
N ASN A 221 -30.19 16.61 -1.18
CA ASN A 221 -29.98 15.45 -2.02
C ASN A 221 -28.84 14.60 -1.43
N VAL A 222 -29.07 13.30 -1.33
CA VAL A 222 -28.12 12.30 -0.81
C VAL A 222 -26.78 12.34 -1.56
N LEU A 223 -26.80 12.67 -2.86
CA LEU A 223 -25.61 12.70 -3.71
C LEU A 223 -24.59 13.79 -3.33
N TRP A 224 -24.99 14.79 -2.52
CA TRP A 224 -24.09 15.84 -2.06
C TRP A 224 -23.15 15.38 -0.95
N LEU A 225 -23.47 14.27 -0.28
CA LEU A 225 -22.73 13.80 0.89
C LEU A 225 -21.32 13.36 0.50
N ASN A 226 -20.31 13.89 1.18
CA ASN A 226 -18.92 13.51 0.95
C ASN A 226 -18.20 13.27 2.28
N PRO A 227 -17.73 12.04 2.57
CA PRO A 227 -17.02 11.77 3.80
C PRO A 227 -15.71 12.54 3.94
N GLU A 228 -15.19 13.13 2.86
CA GLU A 228 -13.98 13.95 2.89
C GLU A 228 -14.23 15.41 3.30
N ASN A 229 -15.49 15.87 3.26
CA ASN A 229 -15.89 17.23 3.57
C ASN A 229 -16.94 17.21 4.68
N PRO A 230 -16.59 17.53 5.94
CA PRO A 230 -17.55 17.47 7.04
C PRO A 230 -18.68 18.51 6.91
N GLU A 231 -18.46 19.59 6.15
CA GLU A 231 -19.46 20.62 5.86
C GLU A 231 -20.56 20.15 4.89
N ALA A 232 -20.33 19.05 4.15
CA ALA A 232 -21.31 18.50 3.22
C ALA A 232 -22.46 17.76 3.95
N PHE A 233 -22.31 17.46 5.24
CA PHE A 233 -23.33 16.78 6.03
C PHE A 233 -24.23 17.81 6.73
N PRO A 234 -25.54 17.75 6.51
CA PRO A 234 -26.46 18.61 7.23
C PRO A 234 -26.56 18.17 8.71
N GLU A 235 -26.92 19.10 9.58
CA GLU A 235 -26.93 18.88 11.04
C GLU A 235 -27.81 17.68 11.42
N GLY A 236 -27.32 16.86 12.35
CA GLY A 236 -28.02 15.68 12.88
C GLY A 236 -28.00 14.43 12.00
N LEU A 237 -27.62 14.51 10.71
CA LEU A 237 -27.61 13.33 9.83
C LEU A 237 -26.55 12.30 10.24
N VAL A 238 -25.36 12.77 10.64
CA VAL A 238 -24.23 11.90 11.04
C VAL A 238 -24.57 11.06 12.28
N ASP A 239 -25.30 11.64 13.24
CA ASP A 239 -25.69 10.96 14.48
C ASP A 239 -26.71 9.84 14.25
N VAL A 240 -27.44 9.91 13.14
CA VAL A 240 -28.53 8.99 12.76
C VAL A 240 -28.02 7.86 11.86
N LEU A 241 -26.97 8.09 11.07
CA LEU A 241 -26.42 7.08 10.16
C LEU A 241 -25.77 5.88 10.88
N GLU A 242 -25.49 5.99 12.19
CA GLU A 242 -24.92 4.95 13.08
C GLU A 242 -23.72 4.16 12.51
N ASP A 243 -23.04 4.68 11.48
CA ASP A 243 -21.92 4.02 10.83
C ASP A 243 -20.62 4.37 11.57
N ALA A 244 -20.14 3.41 12.37
CA ALA A 244 -18.91 3.55 13.14
C ALA A 244 -17.67 3.86 12.26
N GLY A 245 -17.67 3.39 11.01
CA GLY A 245 -16.59 3.66 10.04
C GLY A 245 -16.65 5.09 9.52
N LEU A 246 -17.84 5.57 9.17
CA LEU A 246 -18.08 6.96 8.77
C LEU A 246 -17.77 7.94 9.90
N ALA A 247 -18.27 7.66 11.11
CA ALA A 247 -18.02 8.47 12.29
C ALA A 247 -16.51 8.57 12.59
N ALA A 248 -15.79 7.44 12.50
CA ALA A 248 -14.34 7.43 12.67
C ALA A 248 -13.60 8.21 11.55
N ALA A 249 -14.08 8.16 10.31
CA ALA A 249 -13.50 8.91 9.19
C ALA A 249 -13.69 10.42 9.36
N LEU A 250 -14.92 10.86 9.65
CA LEU A 250 -15.26 12.26 9.92
C LEU A 250 -14.48 12.82 11.11
N GLN A 251 -14.37 12.04 12.20
CA GLN A 251 -13.65 12.44 13.39
C GLN A 251 -12.14 12.55 13.15
N ARG A 252 -11.56 11.72 12.26
CA ARG A 252 -10.16 11.84 11.84
C ARG A 252 -9.89 13.10 11.02
N GLN A 253 -10.85 13.56 10.24
CA GLN A 253 -10.73 14.79 9.46
C GLN A 253 -10.95 16.05 10.30
N GLN A 254 -11.90 16.00 11.25
CA GLN A 254 -12.11 17.08 12.22
C GLN A 254 -10.98 17.23 13.23
N ALA A 255 -10.17 16.18 13.44
CA ALA A 255 -8.98 16.27 14.26
C ALA A 255 -7.96 17.18 13.58
N ASP A 256 -7.87 18.43 14.04
CA ASP A 256 -6.75 19.32 13.73
C ASP A 256 -5.44 18.53 13.80
N HIS A 257 -4.52 18.77 12.86
CA HIS A 257 -3.23 18.09 12.80
C HIS A 257 -2.35 18.36 14.03
N SER A 258 -2.81 19.25 14.92
CA SER A 258 -2.33 19.45 16.28
C SER A 258 -2.45 18.18 17.13
N ILE A 259 -1.45 17.95 17.97
CA ILE A 259 -1.41 16.84 18.93
C ILE A 259 -2.62 16.88 19.85
N GLU A 260 -3.09 18.08 20.21
CA GLU A 260 -4.24 18.29 21.08
C GLU A 260 -5.56 17.89 20.40
N GLY A 261 -5.72 18.20 19.11
CA GLY A 261 -6.88 17.78 18.31
C GLY A 261 -6.96 16.25 18.19
N ARG A 262 -5.83 15.60 17.92
CA ARG A 262 -5.72 14.13 17.88
C ARG A 262 -6.02 13.48 19.23
N LEU A 263 -5.54 14.07 20.34
CA LEU A 263 -5.80 13.56 21.68
C LEU A 263 -7.28 13.70 22.06
N ARG A 264 -7.90 14.86 21.80
CA ARG A 264 -9.34 15.07 22.02
C ARG A 264 -10.20 14.11 21.21
N ALA A 265 -9.88 13.91 19.93
CA ALA A 265 -10.58 12.95 19.08
C ALA A 265 -10.49 11.53 19.63
N ARG A 266 -9.30 11.10 20.06
CA ARG A 266 -9.09 9.79 20.69
C ARG A 266 -9.87 9.65 21.99
N MET A 267 -9.88 10.67 22.84
CA MET A 267 -10.66 10.67 24.08
C MET A 267 -12.16 10.64 23.84
N ARG A 268 -12.67 11.29 22.77
CA ARG A 268 -14.09 11.22 22.39
C ARG A 268 -14.50 9.86 21.84
N ALA A 269 -13.64 9.20 21.07
CA ALA A 269 -13.90 7.86 20.56
C ALA A 269 -13.82 6.78 21.66
N ASP A 270 -12.96 6.99 22.66
CA ASP A 270 -12.77 6.09 23.81
C ASP A 270 -13.74 6.42 24.97
N ALA A 271 -14.41 7.57 24.92
CA ALA A 271 -15.51 7.88 25.81
C ALA A 271 -16.65 6.90 25.50
N LEU A 272 -16.75 5.86 26.33
CA LEU A 272 -17.86 4.91 26.31
C LEU A 272 -19.16 5.73 26.26
N GLN A 273 -19.97 5.51 25.21
CA GLN A 273 -21.35 5.96 25.22
C GLN A 273 -21.95 5.52 26.55
N PRO A 274 -22.72 6.38 27.23
CA PRO A 274 -23.34 5.99 28.49
C PRO A 274 -24.15 4.72 28.21
N LEU A 275 -23.69 3.58 28.73
CA LEU A 275 -24.52 2.39 28.78
C LEU A 275 -25.78 2.86 29.49
N ALA A 276 -26.93 2.67 28.87
CA ALA A 276 -28.21 2.78 29.55
C ALA A 276 -28.05 2.06 30.90
N THR A 277 -28.10 2.84 31.98
CA THR A 277 -27.80 2.39 33.33
C THR A 277 -28.84 1.35 33.69
N SER A 278 -28.52 0.08 33.46
CA SER A 278 -29.34 -1.09 33.81
C SER A 278 -29.27 -1.39 35.32
N LEU A 279 -29.15 -0.35 36.15
CA LEU A 279 -29.09 -0.44 37.60
C LEU A 279 -30.01 0.61 38.24
N ASP A 280 -31.23 0.77 37.73
CA ASP A 280 -32.37 1.34 38.45
C ASP A 280 -33.67 0.82 37.77
N ASP A 281 -34.08 -0.37 38.20
CA ASP A 281 -35.12 -1.22 37.60
C ASP A 281 -36.57 -0.78 37.92
N ASP A 282 -36.85 0.52 38.06
CA ASP A 282 -38.20 1.01 38.40
C ASP A 282 -38.57 2.37 37.76
N ALA A 283 -37.99 2.72 36.60
CA ALA A 283 -38.45 3.83 35.79
C ALA A 283 -39.31 3.33 34.61
N THR A 284 -40.59 3.65 34.69
CA THR A 284 -41.65 3.44 33.69
C THR A 284 -41.18 3.64 32.25
N GLY A 285 -41.69 2.82 31.32
CA GLY A 285 -41.37 2.83 29.88
C GLY A 285 -41.53 4.18 29.13
N ALA A 286 -41.99 5.23 29.80
CA ALA A 286 -42.02 6.60 29.31
C ALA A 286 -40.61 7.18 29.04
N ALA A 287 -39.58 6.80 29.80
CA ALA A 287 -38.23 7.36 29.61
C ALA A 287 -37.53 6.83 28.33
N GLN A 288 -37.87 5.62 27.90
CA GLN A 288 -37.36 5.03 26.66
C GLN A 288 -38.11 5.57 25.43
N GLU A 289 -39.41 5.82 25.57
CA GLU A 289 -40.20 6.50 24.54
C GLU A 289 -39.76 7.97 24.37
N ASP A 290 -39.41 8.68 25.45
CA ASP A 290 -38.87 10.05 25.38
C ASP A 290 -37.45 10.10 24.78
N ALA A 291 -36.58 9.12 25.06
CA ALA A 291 -35.25 9.02 24.46
C ALA A 291 -35.30 8.70 22.95
N LEU A 292 -36.26 7.87 22.50
CA LEU A 292 -36.52 7.64 21.08
C LEU A 292 -37.27 8.82 20.42
N ALA A 293 -38.15 9.52 21.14
CA ALA A 293 -38.89 10.67 20.62
C ALA A 293 -37.99 11.91 20.40
N LEU A 294 -36.90 12.05 21.17
CA LEU A 294 -35.90 13.11 21.01
C LEU A 294 -34.96 12.87 19.80
N ARG A 295 -34.97 11.66 19.24
CA ARG A 295 -34.12 11.23 18.12
C ARG A 295 -34.88 11.18 16.78
N LYS A 296 -36.04 11.85 16.68
CA LYS A 296 -36.73 12.04 15.39
C LYS A 296 -35.88 12.94 14.52
N SER A 297 -35.04 12.32 13.70
CA SER A 297 -34.29 13.04 12.69
C SER A 297 -35.25 13.76 11.74
N PRO A 298 -34.90 14.93 11.22
CA PRO A 298 -35.72 15.61 10.21
C PRO A 298 -35.72 14.89 8.84
N TYR A 299 -34.93 13.82 8.68
CA TYR A 299 -34.80 13.05 7.45
C TYR A 299 -35.74 11.84 7.46
N SER A 300 -36.22 11.47 6.27
CA SER A 300 -37.02 10.25 6.14
C SER A 300 -36.15 9.00 6.34
N ASP A 301 -36.76 7.90 6.79
CA ASP A 301 -36.05 6.62 6.93
C ASP A 301 -35.48 6.11 5.60
N ASP A 302 -36.14 6.43 4.49
CA ASP A 302 -35.68 6.08 3.13
C ASP A 302 -34.43 6.89 2.76
N ASP A 303 -34.41 8.20 3.01
CA ASP A 303 -33.24 9.06 2.75
C ASP A 303 -32.02 8.62 3.58
N ILE A 304 -32.24 8.21 4.82
CA ILE A 304 -31.18 7.69 5.70
C ILE A 304 -30.62 6.39 5.11
N GLN A 305 -31.49 5.47 4.67
CA GLN A 305 -31.04 4.22 4.05
C GLN A 305 -30.27 4.49 2.75
N GLU A 306 -30.76 5.38 1.89
CA GLU A 306 -30.05 5.78 0.67
C GLU A 306 -28.68 6.40 0.99
N ALA A 307 -28.61 7.29 1.98
CA ALA A 307 -27.36 7.89 2.42
C ALA A 307 -26.38 6.86 2.97
N THR A 308 -26.82 5.89 3.79
CA THR A 308 -25.93 4.82 4.25
C THR A 308 -25.38 3.99 3.10
N GLN A 309 -26.21 3.67 2.10
CA GLN A 309 -25.78 2.88 0.94
C GLN A 309 -24.82 3.67 0.07
N PHE A 310 -25.13 4.94 -0.20
CA PHE A 310 -24.30 5.83 -0.99
C PHE A 310 -22.91 6.03 -0.37
N LEU A 311 -22.83 6.21 0.96
CA LEU A 311 -21.57 6.42 1.66
C LEU A 311 -20.68 5.18 1.72
N ARG A 312 -21.27 3.97 1.63
CA ARG A 312 -20.53 2.70 1.57
C ARG A 312 -19.89 2.43 0.21
N LEU A 313 -20.32 3.11 -0.84
CA LEU A 313 -19.75 2.96 -2.17
C LEU A 313 -18.35 3.56 -2.27
N ASN A 314 -17.55 3.01 -3.19
CA ASN A 314 -16.24 3.56 -3.52
C ASN A 314 -16.36 4.93 -4.19
N ALA A 315 -15.28 5.72 -4.14
CA ALA A 315 -15.29 7.07 -4.72
C ALA A 315 -15.62 7.09 -6.23
N ARG A 316 -15.19 6.05 -6.96
CA ARG A 316 -15.50 5.86 -8.38
C ARG A 316 -17.01 5.71 -8.60
N ASP A 317 -17.65 4.81 -7.89
CA ASP A 317 -19.08 4.51 -8.07
C ASP A 317 -19.94 5.70 -7.64
N ARG A 318 -19.56 6.39 -6.54
CA ARG A 318 -20.22 7.63 -6.12
C ARG A 318 -20.13 8.72 -7.19
N LEU A 319 -18.95 8.88 -7.82
CA LEU A 319 -18.78 9.85 -8.90
C LEU A 319 -19.70 9.49 -10.07
N GLN A 320 -19.77 8.22 -10.46
CA GLN A 320 -20.65 7.78 -11.55
C GLN A 320 -22.11 8.11 -11.25
N LEU A 321 -22.62 7.84 -10.04
CA LEU A 321 -23.99 8.19 -9.65
C LEU A 321 -24.26 9.70 -9.75
N VAL A 322 -23.32 10.54 -9.31
CA VAL A 322 -23.44 12.00 -9.42
C VAL A 322 -23.47 12.44 -10.89
N LEU A 323 -22.59 11.87 -11.72
CA LEU A 323 -22.53 12.19 -13.15
C LEU A 323 -23.79 11.76 -13.90
N ASP A 324 -24.30 10.56 -13.60
CA ASP A 324 -25.54 10.05 -14.19
C ASP A 324 -26.73 10.92 -13.81
N TYR A 325 -26.81 11.34 -12.54
CA TYR A 325 -27.84 12.27 -12.08
C TYR A 325 -27.78 13.62 -12.80
N LEU A 326 -26.58 14.21 -12.91
CA LEU A 326 -26.36 15.46 -13.65
C LEU A 326 -26.81 15.35 -15.11
N ARG A 327 -26.51 14.23 -15.76
CA ARG A 327 -26.89 13.99 -17.15
C ARG A 327 -28.39 13.78 -17.28
N GLN A 328 -29.01 12.92 -16.47
CA GLN A 328 -30.42 12.56 -16.61
C GLN A 328 -31.36 13.70 -16.21
N LYS A 329 -31.03 14.45 -15.16
CA LYS A 329 -31.92 15.49 -14.62
C LYS A 329 -31.70 16.85 -15.22
N TYR A 330 -30.45 17.21 -15.47
CA TYR A 330 -30.08 18.56 -15.92
C TYR A 330 -29.58 18.63 -17.35
N ALA A 331 -29.52 17.49 -18.06
CA ALA A 331 -28.83 17.40 -19.35
C ALA A 331 -27.44 18.07 -19.28
N TYR A 332 -26.73 17.86 -18.17
CA TYR A 332 -25.43 18.49 -17.93
C TYR A 332 -24.30 17.46 -18.09
N CYS A 333 -23.30 17.78 -18.92
CA CYS A 333 -22.10 16.97 -19.03
C CYS A 333 -20.95 17.63 -18.26
N PHE A 334 -20.48 16.95 -17.21
CA PHE A 334 -19.32 17.36 -16.41
C PHE A 334 -18.04 17.48 -17.24
N TRP A 335 -17.83 16.59 -18.22
CA TRP A 335 -16.63 16.57 -19.05
C TRP A 335 -16.61 17.69 -20.09
N CYS A 336 -17.76 17.99 -20.70
CA CYS A 336 -17.91 19.13 -21.61
C CYS A 336 -17.93 20.47 -20.85
N GLY A 337 -18.38 20.46 -19.58
CA GLY A 337 -18.59 21.66 -18.78
C GLY A 337 -19.82 22.48 -19.19
N THR A 338 -20.76 21.89 -19.91
CA THR A 338 -21.92 22.58 -20.49
C THR A 338 -23.24 21.90 -20.13
N GLN A 339 -24.28 22.72 -19.96
CA GLN A 339 -25.67 22.28 -19.88
C GLN A 339 -26.29 22.30 -21.27
N TYR A 340 -26.94 21.22 -21.66
CA TYR A 340 -27.70 21.09 -22.91
C TYR A 340 -29.18 21.42 -22.66
N ASP A 341 -29.90 21.71 -23.74
CA ASP A 341 -31.31 22.08 -23.65
C ASP A 341 -32.18 20.87 -23.26
N ASP A 342 -31.91 19.70 -23.87
CA ASP A 342 -32.66 18.47 -23.68
C ASP A 342 -31.76 17.23 -23.75
N GLN A 343 -32.28 16.08 -23.32
CA GLN A 343 -31.59 14.80 -23.36
C GLN A 343 -31.21 14.37 -24.79
N GLU A 344 -32.05 14.71 -25.78
CA GLU A 344 -31.77 14.44 -27.20
C GLU A 344 -30.62 15.30 -27.73
N ASP A 345 -30.59 16.58 -27.34
CA ASP A 345 -29.51 17.49 -27.72
C ASP A 345 -28.17 17.03 -27.14
N MET A 346 -28.18 16.60 -25.88
CA MET A 346 -27.01 15.99 -25.25
C MET A 346 -26.58 14.71 -25.97
N ALA A 347 -27.49 13.84 -26.39
CA ALA A 347 -27.14 12.60 -27.08
C ALA A 347 -26.48 12.85 -28.45
N ASN A 348 -26.83 13.94 -29.12
CA ASN A 348 -26.28 14.29 -30.43
C ASN A 348 -24.96 15.08 -30.33
N ASN A 349 -24.82 15.93 -29.31
CA ASN A 349 -23.69 16.85 -29.18
C ASN A 349 -22.61 16.40 -28.19
N CYS A 350 -22.92 15.51 -27.24
CA CYS A 350 -21.97 15.02 -26.26
C CYS A 350 -21.23 13.77 -26.78
N PRO A 351 -19.88 13.75 -26.76
CA PRO A 351 -19.08 12.60 -27.22
C PRO A 351 -19.38 11.28 -26.51
N GLY A 352 -19.81 11.32 -25.25
CA GLY A 352 -20.18 10.16 -24.47
C GLY A 352 -20.49 10.47 -23.00
N PRO A 353 -20.80 9.47 -22.17
CA PRO A 353 -20.94 9.64 -20.72
C PRO A 353 -19.61 9.56 -19.97
N GLU A 354 -18.67 8.77 -20.49
CA GLU A 354 -17.38 8.52 -19.87
C GLU A 354 -16.34 9.59 -20.20
N GLU A 355 -15.35 9.72 -19.34
CA GLU A 355 -14.21 10.62 -19.54
C GLU A 355 -13.49 10.33 -20.86
N GLU A 356 -13.22 9.05 -21.15
CA GLU A 356 -12.40 8.61 -22.29
C GLU A 356 -12.96 9.07 -23.65
N ALA A 357 -14.24 9.42 -23.72
CA ALA A 357 -14.86 9.94 -24.94
C ALA A 357 -14.51 11.42 -25.22
N HIS A 358 -13.91 12.12 -24.26
CA HIS A 358 -13.67 13.56 -24.31
C HIS A 358 -12.17 13.94 -24.29
N ASP A 359 -11.28 12.94 -24.32
CA ASP A 359 -9.81 13.12 -24.35
C ASP A 359 -9.25 13.46 -25.75
#